data_AF-A0A1F5DV76-F1
#
_entry.id   AF-A0A1F5DV76-F1
#
_cell.length_a   1.000
_cell.length_b   1.000
_cell.length_c   1.000
_cell.angle_alpha   90.00
_cell.angle_beta   90.00
_cell.angle_gamma   90.00
#
_symmetry.space_group_name_H-M   'P 1'
#
loop_
_entity.id
_entity.type
_entity.pdbx_description
1 polymer ?
#
loop_
_entity_poly.entity_id
_entity_poly.type
_entity_poly.pdbx_seq_one_letter_code
_entity_poly.pdbx_strand_id
1 'polypeptide(L)'
;MISYVKLYGPPVYEALRALEKIAVGMPEVCVMSQTYVASIPNIRGDPEQAYRYYMDLGIGEISKERCSTIISKSGERVGEYDFFFEWFKEPTMDELNDLIKRIDGALKPLGTRYSITSK
;
A
#
# COMPACT_ATOMS: atom_id res chain seq x y z
N MET A 1 -7.26 12.34 0.23
CA MET A 1 -5.91 12.63 0.77
C MET A 1 -5.00 11.45 0.45
N ILE A 2 -3.70 11.67 0.28
CA ILE A 2 -2.71 10.62 0.05
C ILE A 2 -1.61 10.69 1.11
N SER A 3 -1.35 9.56 1.77
CA SER A 3 -0.22 9.35 2.67
C SER A 3 0.88 8.58 1.94
N TYR A 4 1.92 9.30 1.55
CA TYR A 4 3.08 8.77 0.86
C TYR A 4 4.09 8.19 1.84
N VAL A 5 4.68 7.05 1.50
CA VAL A 5 5.69 6.37 2.30
C VAL A 5 6.97 6.24 1.47
N LYS A 6 8.08 6.68 2.06
CA LYS A 6 9.43 6.46 1.53
C LYS A 6 10.20 5.56 2.48
N LEU A 7 10.77 4.49 1.96
CA LEU A 7 11.48 3.46 2.71
C LEU A 7 13.00 3.70 2.64
N TYR A 8 13.70 3.36 3.71
CA TYR A 8 15.15 3.48 3.83
C TYR A 8 15.77 2.23 4.46
N GLY A 9 16.85 1.75 3.84
CA GLY A 9 17.61 0.56 4.25
C GLY A 9 17.17 -0.71 3.54
N PRO A 10 17.86 -1.85 3.73
CA PRO A 10 17.29 -3.17 3.47
C PRO A 10 16.55 -3.70 4.72
N PRO A 11 15.52 -4.57 4.57
CA PRO A 11 14.97 -5.03 3.30
C PRO A 11 13.79 -4.18 2.77
N VAL A 12 14.00 -3.46 1.66
CA VAL A 12 12.94 -2.62 1.03
C VAL A 12 11.78 -3.46 0.51
N TYR A 13 12.07 -4.61 -0.10
CA TYR A 13 11.05 -5.44 -0.72
C TYR A 13 10.07 -6.01 0.32
N GLU A 14 10.60 -6.57 1.41
CA GLU A 14 9.83 -7.11 2.52
C GLU A 14 9.02 -6.01 3.22
N ALA A 15 9.57 -4.80 3.31
CA ALA A 15 8.85 -3.64 3.81
C ALA A 15 7.67 -3.25 2.90
N LEU A 16 7.85 -3.23 1.57
CA LEU A 16 6.75 -3.01 0.62
C LEU A 16 5.66 -4.08 0.78
N ARG A 17 6.04 -5.35 0.94
CA ARG A 17 5.08 -6.44 1.22
C ARG A 17 4.32 -6.23 2.52
N ALA A 18 4.99 -5.73 3.55
CA ALA A 18 4.36 -5.43 4.83
C ALA A 18 3.33 -4.29 4.70
N LEU A 19 3.63 -3.26 3.90
CA LEU A 19 2.68 -2.17 3.61
C LEU A 19 1.47 -2.64 2.80
N GLU A 20 1.69 -3.50 1.80
CA GLU A 20 0.61 -4.12 1.02
C GLU A 20 -0.34 -4.93 1.92
N LYS A 21 0.18 -5.63 2.93
CA LYS A 21 -0.61 -6.36 3.93
C LYS A 21 -1.48 -5.44 4.80
N ILE A 22 -0.95 -4.29 5.22
CA ILE A 22 -1.72 -3.29 5.97
C ILE A 22 -2.94 -2.84 5.15
N ALA A 23 -2.73 -2.56 3.87
CA ALA A 23 -3.77 -2.06 2.96
C ALA A 23 -4.97 -3.00 2.81
N VAL A 24 -4.74 -4.32 2.86
CA VAL A 24 -5.82 -5.31 2.77
C VAL A 24 -6.81 -5.14 3.94
N GLY A 25 -6.31 -4.82 5.14
CA GLY A 25 -7.13 -4.59 6.33
C GLY A 25 -7.73 -3.19 6.46
N MET A 26 -7.53 -2.31 5.49
CA MET A 26 -8.00 -0.91 5.50
C MET A 26 -8.93 -0.65 4.31
N PRO A 27 -10.22 -1.04 4.36
CA PRO A 27 -11.15 -0.87 3.24
C PRO A 27 -11.37 0.60 2.83
N GLU A 28 -10.99 1.57 3.66
CA GLU A 28 -11.13 3.01 3.44
C GLU A 28 -10.00 3.65 2.60
N VAL A 29 -8.97 2.87 2.23
CA VAL A 29 -7.86 3.32 1.38
C VAL A 29 -7.72 2.49 0.13
N CYS A 30 -7.14 3.04 -0.93
CA CYS A 30 -6.47 2.29 -1.98
C CYS A 30 -4.97 2.56 -1.91
N VAL A 31 -4.16 1.75 -2.60
CA VAL A 31 -2.71 1.80 -2.52
C VAL A 31 -2.06 1.65 -3.87
N MET A 32 -0.79 2.02 -3.89
CA MET A 32 0.11 1.73 -5.01
C MET A 32 1.51 1.56 -4.45
N SER A 33 2.25 0.62 -5.04
CA SER A 33 3.63 0.32 -4.67
C SER A 33 4.51 0.27 -5.92
N GLN A 34 5.80 0.56 -5.77
CA GLN A 34 6.78 0.38 -6.85
C GLN A 34 6.81 -1.08 -7.34
N THR A 35 6.69 -2.05 -6.42
CA THR A 35 6.62 -3.48 -6.74
C THR A 35 5.40 -3.81 -7.58
N TYR A 36 4.25 -3.21 -7.30
CA TYR A 36 3.05 -3.40 -8.09
C TYR A 36 3.19 -2.80 -9.49
N VAL A 37 3.69 -1.55 -9.60
CA VAL A 37 3.94 -0.90 -10.90
C VAL A 37 4.94 -1.70 -11.76
N ALA A 38 5.97 -2.27 -11.14
CA ALA A 38 6.97 -3.07 -11.83
C ALA A 38 6.48 -4.48 -12.21
N SER A 39 5.44 -5.00 -11.54
CA SER A 39 5.05 -6.40 -11.67
C SER A 39 4.35 -6.75 -12.98
N ILE A 40 3.52 -5.87 -13.56
CA ILE A 40 2.88 -6.12 -14.88
C ILE A 40 2.53 -4.79 -15.58
N PRO A 41 2.89 -4.60 -16.87
CA PRO A 41 2.35 -3.50 -17.67
C PRO A 41 0.84 -3.73 -17.91
N ASN A 42 0.00 -2.75 -17.57
CA ASN A 42 -1.49 -2.74 -17.70
C ASN A 42 -2.31 -3.29 -16.52
N ILE A 43 -1.70 -3.50 -15.36
CA ILE A 43 -2.40 -3.93 -14.14
C ILE A 43 -3.34 -2.82 -13.57
N ARG A 44 -3.23 -1.58 -14.07
CA ARG A 44 -4.01 -0.42 -13.60
C ARG A 44 -5.48 -0.58 -13.95
N GLY A 45 -6.31 -0.85 -12.95
CA GLY A 45 -7.76 -0.87 -13.08
C GLY A 45 -8.37 -2.20 -13.52
N ASP A 46 -7.61 -3.30 -13.50
CA ASP A 46 -8.11 -4.66 -13.68
C ASP A 46 -8.23 -5.37 -12.32
N PRO A 47 -9.47 -5.54 -11.79
CA PRO A 47 -9.71 -6.18 -10.49
C PRO A 47 -9.23 -7.64 -10.43
N GLU A 48 -9.25 -8.37 -11.55
CA GLU A 48 -8.86 -9.79 -11.59
C GLU A 48 -7.34 -9.92 -11.50
N GLN A 49 -6.59 -9.04 -12.15
CA GLN A 49 -5.13 -9.01 -12.01
C GLN A 49 -4.68 -8.55 -10.63
N ALA A 50 -5.36 -7.54 -10.05
CA ALA A 50 -5.12 -7.14 -8.66
C ALA A 50 -5.39 -8.31 -7.69
N TYR A 51 -6.49 -9.04 -7.87
CA TYR A 51 -6.81 -10.22 -7.07
C TYR A 51 -5.72 -11.28 -7.14
N ARG A 52 -5.28 -11.64 -8.36
CA ARG A 52 -4.18 -12.61 -8.54
C ARG A 52 -2.89 -12.16 -7.88
N TYR A 53 -2.54 -10.89 -8.01
CA TYR A 53 -1.37 -10.32 -7.35
C TYR A 53 -1.40 -10.55 -5.83
N TYR A 54 -2.48 -10.15 -5.15
CA TYR A 54 -2.58 -10.31 -3.70
C TYR A 54 -2.68 -11.78 -3.26
N MET A 55 -3.31 -12.64 -4.07
CA MET A 55 -3.34 -14.09 -3.84
C MET A 55 -1.94 -14.71 -3.93
N ASP A 56 -1.16 -14.37 -4.96
CA ASP A 56 0.21 -14.88 -5.16
C ASP A 56 1.16 -14.41 -4.05
N LEU A 57 0.87 -13.27 -3.41
CA LEU A 57 1.60 -12.79 -2.25
C LEU A 57 1.28 -13.52 -0.94
N GLY A 58 0.29 -14.41 -0.96
CA GLY A 58 -0.19 -15.09 0.25
C GLY A 58 -0.78 -14.12 1.27
N ILE A 59 -1.30 -12.97 0.83
CA ILE A 59 -1.93 -11.97 1.70
C ILE A 59 -3.39 -12.39 1.94
N GLY A 60 -3.59 -13.47 2.70
CA GLY A 60 -4.88 -13.90 3.25
C GLY A 60 -6.08 -13.91 2.29
N GLU A 61 -7.28 -13.83 2.85
CA GLU A 61 -8.51 -13.67 2.08
C GLU A 61 -8.70 -12.18 1.75
N ILE A 62 -8.38 -11.78 0.52
CA ILE A 62 -8.82 -10.51 -0.05
C ILE A 62 -10.12 -10.75 -0.83
N SER A 63 -11.17 -9.97 -0.54
CA SER A 63 -12.42 -10.10 -1.28
C SER A 63 -12.26 -9.58 -2.71
N LYS A 64 -12.98 -10.14 -3.67
CA LYS A 64 -12.95 -9.66 -5.06
C LYS A 64 -13.40 -8.21 -5.17
N GLU A 65 -14.35 -7.79 -4.34
CA GLU A 65 -14.80 -6.41 -4.23
C GLU A 65 -13.66 -5.49 -3.76
N ARG A 66 -12.86 -5.95 -2.78
CA ARG A 66 -11.68 -5.21 -2.30
C ARG A 66 -10.64 -5.06 -3.41
N CYS A 67 -10.40 -6.08 -4.22
CA CYS A 67 -9.45 -6.01 -5.34
C CYS A 67 -9.82 -4.97 -6.39
N SER A 68 -11.12 -4.67 -6.56
CA SER A 68 -11.56 -3.63 -7.48
C SER A 68 -11.24 -2.20 -7.02
N THR A 69 -10.97 -2.03 -5.72
CA THR A 69 -10.75 -0.72 -5.10
C THR A 69 -9.37 -0.55 -4.49
N ILE A 70 -8.66 -1.62 -4.17
CA ILE A 70 -7.38 -1.56 -3.44
C ILE A 70 -6.24 -0.95 -4.26
N ILE A 71 -6.32 -0.95 -5.59
CA ILE A 71 -5.29 -0.39 -6.46
C ILE A 71 -5.69 1.00 -6.92
N SER A 72 -4.89 1.99 -6.55
CA SER A 72 -5.07 3.36 -6.98
C SER A 72 -4.93 3.49 -8.50
N LYS A 73 -5.71 4.40 -9.11
CA LYS A 73 -5.54 4.79 -10.51
C LYS A 73 -4.48 5.88 -10.70
N SER A 74 -4.02 6.51 -9.60
CA SER A 74 -3.13 7.66 -9.53
C SER A 74 -1.63 7.28 -9.60
N GLY A 75 -1.28 6.31 -10.44
CA GLY A 75 0.03 5.65 -10.43
C GLY A 75 1.24 6.49 -10.91
N GLU A 76 1.04 7.72 -11.37
CA GLU A 76 2.15 8.61 -11.79
C GLU A 76 3.02 9.10 -10.63
N ARG A 77 2.56 8.94 -9.38
CA ARG A 77 3.21 9.46 -8.17
C ARG A 77 4.23 8.51 -7.52
N VAL A 78 4.42 7.31 -8.07
CA VAL A 78 5.25 6.21 -7.51
C VAL A 78 6.75 6.37 -7.79
N GLY A 79 7.18 7.48 -8.39
CA GLY A 79 8.60 7.76 -8.67
C GLY A 79 9.36 8.43 -7.52
N GLU A 80 8.69 9.30 -6.75
CA GLU A 80 9.34 10.04 -5.64
C GLU A 80 9.29 9.27 -4.31
N TYR A 81 8.31 8.38 -4.20
CA TYR A 81 7.99 7.55 -3.03
C TYR A 81 7.89 6.09 -3.44
N ASP A 82 7.99 5.20 -2.46
CA ASP A 82 8.01 3.75 -2.72
C ASP A 82 6.63 3.12 -2.61
N PHE A 83 5.74 3.77 -1.83
CA PHE A 83 4.39 3.33 -1.58
C PHE A 83 3.49 4.53 -1.25
N PHE A 84 2.19 4.44 -1.51
CA PHE A 84 1.22 5.38 -0.92
C PHE A 84 -0.10 4.75 -0.55
N PHE A 85 -0.76 5.33 0.46
CA PHE A 85 -2.15 5.08 0.84
C PHE A 85 -3.01 6.27 0.40
N GLU A 86 -3.92 6.06 -0.54
CA GLU A 86 -4.87 7.05 -1.00
C GLU A 86 -6.22 6.79 -0.33
N TRP A 87 -6.67 7.75 0.46
CA TRP A 87 -7.91 7.65 1.24
C TRP A 87 -9.13 7.98 0.37
N PHE A 88 -10.19 7.18 0.48
CA PHE A 88 -11.46 7.41 -0.24
C PHE A 88 -12.22 8.64 0.27
N LYS A 89 -11.97 9.03 1.51
CA LYS A 89 -12.46 10.26 2.14
C LYS A 89 -11.30 10.96 2.84
N GLU A 90 -11.50 12.19 3.28
CA GLU A 90 -10.51 12.82 4.15
C GLU A 90 -10.46 12.08 5.50
N PRO A 91 -9.29 11.58 5.94
CA PRO A 91 -9.18 10.86 7.19
C PRO A 91 -9.21 11.82 8.38
N THR A 92 -9.70 11.31 9.50
CA THR A 92 -9.53 11.93 10.81
C THR A 92 -8.07 11.81 11.27
N MET A 93 -7.68 12.65 12.24
CA MET A 93 -6.36 12.52 12.88
C MET A 93 -6.16 11.17 13.55
N ASP A 94 -7.22 10.55 14.07
CA ASP A 94 -7.15 9.22 14.68
C ASP A 94 -6.90 8.12 13.64
N GLU A 95 -7.59 8.17 12.49
CA GLU A 95 -7.34 7.26 11.36
C GLU A 95 -5.90 7.41 10.83
N LEU A 96 -5.38 8.65 10.74
CA LEU A 96 -3.97 8.89 10.37
C LEU A 96 -2.99 8.33 11.40
N ASN A 97 -3.25 8.52 12.70
CA ASN A 97 -2.41 7.98 13.76
C ASN A 97 -2.46 6.45 13.79
N ASP A 98 -3.60 5.84 13.48
CA ASP A 98 -3.74 4.39 13.37
C ASP A 98 -2.92 3.84 12.18
N LEU A 99 -2.95 4.53 11.04
CA LEU A 99 -2.10 4.18 9.89
C LEU A 99 -0.61 4.19 10.28
N ILE A 100 -0.15 5.24 10.97
CA ILE A 100 1.25 5.35 11.43
C ILE A 100 1.60 4.18 12.37
N LYS A 101 0.74 3.87 13.36
CA LYS A 101 0.95 2.76 14.30
C LYS A 101 1.05 1.41 13.59
N ARG A 102 0.22 1.18 12.56
CA ARG A 102 0.27 -0.06 11.76
C ARG A 102 1.57 -0.18 10.98
N ILE A 103 2.03 0.92 10.37
CA ILE A 103 3.31 0.95 9.64
C ILE A 103 4.46 0.70 10.60
N ASP A 104 4.50 1.38 11.76
CA ASP A 104 5.50 1.15 12.79
C ASP A 104 5.55 -0.31 13.23
N GLY A 105 4.38 -0.90 13.54
CA GLY A 105 4.28 -2.29 13.96
C GLY A 105 4.78 -3.28 12.91
N ALA A 106 4.51 -3.00 11.63
CA ALA A 106 4.89 -3.88 10.53
C ALA A 106 6.37 -3.75 10.14
N LEU A 107 6.94 -2.54 10.20
CA LEU A 107 8.31 -2.28 9.75
C LEU A 107 9.36 -2.44 10.87
N LYS A 108 8.97 -2.26 12.14
CA LYS A 108 9.88 -2.40 13.29
C LYS A 108 10.61 -3.76 13.34
N PRO A 109 9.96 -4.92 13.11
CA PRO A 109 10.65 -6.21 13.10
C PRO A 109 11.66 -6.35 11.96
N LEU A 110 11.47 -5.62 10.86
CA LEU A 110 12.35 -5.64 9.68
C LEU A 110 13.57 -4.72 9.85
N GLY A 111 13.56 -3.83 10.84
CA GLY A 111 14.58 -2.79 11.00
C GLY A 111 14.55 -1.71 9.92
N THR A 112 13.54 -1.71 9.05
CA THR A 112 13.40 -0.75 7.95
C THR A 112 12.96 0.60 8.51
N ARG A 113 13.65 1.67 8.09
CA ARG A 113 13.26 3.04 8.43
C ARG A 113 12.36 3.58 7.33
N TYR A 114 11.50 4.53 7.68
CA TYR A 114 10.61 5.15 6.71
C TYR A 114 10.35 6.62 7.05
N SER A 115 9.86 7.36 6.06
CA SER A 115 9.20 8.64 6.26
C SER A 115 7.79 8.57 5.70
N ILE A 116 6.86 9.31 6.31
CA ILE A 116 5.48 9.45 5.85
C ILE A 116 5.17 10.92 5.62
N THR A 117 4.51 11.21 4.51
CA THR A 117 4.04 12.56 4.16
C THR A 117 2.59 12.48 3.73
N SER A 118 1.68 13.20 4.38
CA SER A 118 0.26 13.22 4.00
C SER A 118 -0.10 14.54 3.31
N LYS A 119 -0.71 14.48 2.12
CA LYS A 119 -1.12 15.65 1.31
C LYS A 119 -2.46 15.42 0.59
#